data_AF-A0A813J9T2-F1
#
_entry.id   AF-A0A813J9T2-F1
#
_cell.length_a   1.000
_cell.length_b   1.000
_cell.length_c   1.000
_cell.angle_alpha   90.00
_cell.angle_beta   90.00
_cell.angle_gamma   90.00
#
_symmetry.space_group_name_H-M   'P 1'
#
loop_
_entity.id
_entity.type
_entity.pdbx_description
1 polymer ?
#
loop_
_entity_poly.entity_id
_entity_poly.type
_entity_poly.pdbx_seq_one_letter_code
_entity_poly.pdbx_strand_id
1 'polypeptide(L)'
;VLGTLDVTGLHAQLRRFDRQADKWLAATFDGHLVKVSPRSMRPLQAAELPSGTDFVLGCDVPGVLAEEMAAKLIIDGYCVSHILVPERNLAQMIAVASEELEFKRAPADFEPCYLGRESREKTAILDFEDFSASMVPFLGSLGSQDVRFTKIQNALAPLLKEGLGMRLTARTNLMVRQSFADEQEEAAYPAAASASDAERESFMSLVKRRRVCIMHFLGPLTGKLTLNPRGKSGDEIEIE
;
A
#
# COMPACT_ATOMS: atom_id res chain seq x y z
N VAL A 1 13.40 24.13 -12.40
CA VAL A 1 14.12 24.03 -13.69
C VAL A 1 13.73 22.70 -14.32
N LEU A 2 13.11 22.69 -15.50
CA LEU A 2 12.82 21.44 -16.22
C LEU A 2 14.13 20.97 -16.84
N GLY A 3 14.82 20.05 -16.17
CA GLY A 3 16.03 19.41 -16.70
C GLY A 3 15.71 18.34 -17.73
N THR A 4 16.65 18.06 -18.63
CA THR A 4 16.62 16.85 -19.45
C THR A 4 17.08 15.68 -18.59
N LEU A 5 16.18 14.76 -18.28
CA LEU A 5 16.50 13.48 -17.62
C LEU A 5 16.78 12.44 -18.71
N ASP A 6 17.92 11.77 -18.65
CA ASP A 6 18.15 10.56 -19.46
C ASP A 6 17.32 9.42 -18.85
N VAL A 7 16.41 8.86 -19.67
CA VAL A 7 15.48 7.81 -19.26
C VAL A 7 15.79 6.48 -19.94
N THR A 8 16.96 6.37 -20.57
CA THR A 8 17.36 5.16 -21.29
C THR A 8 17.52 4.00 -20.30
N GLY A 9 16.78 2.92 -20.54
CA GLY A 9 16.79 1.74 -19.66
C GLY A 9 15.87 1.83 -18.43
N LEU A 10 15.17 2.94 -18.22
CA LEU A 10 14.21 3.05 -17.12
C LEU A 10 12.90 2.33 -17.44
N HIS A 11 12.33 1.71 -16.40
CA HIS A 11 11.00 1.10 -16.47
C HIS A 11 9.93 2.14 -16.16
N ALA A 12 8.81 2.09 -16.89
CA ALA A 12 7.74 3.06 -16.73
C ALA A 12 6.37 2.50 -17.09
N GLN A 13 5.33 3.11 -16.54
CA GLN A 13 3.94 2.89 -16.93
C GLN A 13 3.43 4.06 -17.75
N LEU A 14 2.84 3.75 -18.91
CA LEU A 14 2.17 4.73 -19.75
C LEU A 14 0.89 5.21 -19.05
N ARG A 15 0.71 6.53 -18.92
CA ARG A 15 -0.45 7.15 -18.27
C ARG A 15 -1.44 7.72 -19.27
N ARG A 16 -0.95 8.54 -20.21
CA ARG A 16 -1.78 9.25 -21.18
C ARG A 16 -0.99 9.57 -22.44
N PHE A 17 -1.62 9.44 -23.60
CA PHE A 17 -1.03 9.88 -24.86
C PHE A 17 -1.38 11.34 -25.14
N ASP A 18 -0.37 12.18 -25.35
CA ASP A 18 -0.49 13.56 -25.80
C ASP A 18 -0.43 13.59 -27.33
N ARG A 19 -1.61 13.63 -27.97
CA ARG A 19 -1.75 13.58 -29.42
C ARG A 19 -1.11 14.78 -30.14
N GLN A 20 -1.02 15.94 -29.48
CA GLN A 20 -0.43 17.13 -30.08
C GLN A 20 1.09 17.02 -30.12
N ALA A 21 1.69 16.48 -29.06
CA ALA A 21 3.14 16.29 -28.95
C ALA A 21 3.65 14.98 -29.55
N ASP A 22 2.75 14.07 -29.97
CA ASP A 22 3.05 12.68 -30.38
C ASP A 22 3.91 11.94 -29.34
N LYS A 23 3.56 12.11 -28.05
CA LYS A 23 4.33 11.58 -26.93
C LYS A 23 3.42 10.98 -25.86
N TRP A 24 3.90 9.93 -25.22
CA TRP A 24 3.31 9.40 -24.01
C TRP A 24 3.80 10.17 -22.79
N LEU A 25 2.88 10.52 -21.90
CA LEU A 25 3.19 10.81 -20.51
C LEU A 25 3.36 9.47 -19.79
N ALA A 26 4.55 9.20 -19.29
CA ALA A 26 4.90 7.98 -18.57
C ALA A 26 5.35 8.31 -17.14
N ALA A 27 5.02 7.43 -16.19
CA ALA A 27 5.54 7.47 -14.83
C ALA A 27 6.58 6.36 -14.68
N THR A 28 7.82 6.72 -14.37
CA THR A 28 8.92 5.78 -14.15
C THR A 28 8.82 5.10 -12.76
N PHE A 29 9.53 3.99 -12.56
CA PHE A 29 9.50 3.22 -11.31
C PHE A 29 10.14 3.97 -10.13
N ASP A 30 10.99 4.95 -10.42
CA ASP A 30 11.58 5.89 -9.45
C ASP A 30 10.69 7.12 -9.16
N GLY A 31 9.49 7.20 -9.76
CA GLY A 31 8.51 8.24 -9.47
C GLY A 31 8.63 9.53 -10.31
N HIS A 32 9.48 9.56 -11.34
CA HIS A 32 9.51 10.67 -12.29
C HIS A 32 8.37 10.62 -13.33
N LEU A 33 7.93 11.80 -13.78
CA LEU A 33 6.96 11.95 -14.88
C LEU A 33 7.68 12.48 -16.12
N VAL A 34 7.66 11.70 -17.20
CA VAL A 34 8.44 11.98 -18.41
C VAL A 34 7.57 11.91 -19.66
N LYS A 35 7.93 12.69 -20.69
CA LYS A 35 7.29 12.62 -22.02
C LYS A 35 8.18 11.82 -22.97
N VAL A 36 7.75 10.63 -23.37
CA VAL A 36 8.53 9.69 -24.21
C VAL A 36 7.87 9.49 -25.58
N SER A 37 8.68 9.37 -26.64
CA SER A 37 8.18 9.07 -27.99
C SER A 37 7.79 7.58 -28.08
N PRO A 38 6.74 7.22 -28.83
CA PRO A 38 6.37 5.81 -29.05
C PRO A 38 7.49 4.94 -29.65
N ARG A 39 8.45 5.55 -30.34
CA ARG A 39 9.59 4.83 -30.95
C ARG A 39 10.71 4.51 -29.96
N SER A 40 10.68 5.12 -28.78
CA SER A 40 11.71 4.99 -27.74
C SER A 40 11.28 4.07 -26.59
N MET A 41 10.25 3.24 -26.81
CA MET A 41 9.66 2.38 -25.79
C MET A 41 9.38 0.98 -26.33
N ARG A 42 9.40 0.00 -25.44
CA ARG A 42 8.94 -1.36 -25.71
C ARG A 42 8.17 -1.91 -24.51
N PRO A 43 7.32 -2.93 -24.69
CA PRO A 43 6.72 -3.64 -23.56
C PRO A 43 7.78 -4.22 -22.63
N LEU A 44 7.54 -4.08 -21.33
CA LEU A 44 8.36 -4.66 -20.27
C LEU A 44 8.06 -6.17 -20.18
N GLN A 45 9.10 -6.99 -20.02
CA GLN A 45 8.97 -8.43 -19.79
C GLN A 45 8.91 -8.74 -18.29
N ALA A 46 8.31 -9.87 -17.92
CA ALA A 46 8.18 -10.28 -16.52
C ALA A 46 9.54 -10.37 -15.79
N ALA A 47 10.58 -10.85 -16.47
CA ALA A 47 11.94 -10.98 -15.91
C ALA A 47 12.63 -9.62 -15.62
N GLU A 48 12.04 -8.51 -16.07
CA GLU A 48 12.58 -7.16 -15.88
C GLU A 48 11.87 -6.40 -14.76
N LEU A 49 10.84 -7.00 -14.16
CA LEU A 49 10.22 -6.45 -12.96
C LEU A 49 11.16 -6.58 -11.77
N PRO A 50 11.05 -5.70 -10.76
CA PRO A 50 11.75 -5.89 -9.49
C PRO A 50 11.47 -7.29 -8.93
N SER A 51 12.50 -7.91 -8.38
CA SER A 51 12.40 -9.26 -7.81
C SER A 51 11.20 -9.36 -6.87
N GLY A 52 10.46 -10.46 -6.97
CA GLY A 52 9.28 -10.69 -6.13
C GLY A 52 8.04 -9.86 -6.49
N THR A 53 8.05 -9.02 -7.53
CA THR A 53 6.86 -8.28 -7.97
C THR A 53 5.97 -9.14 -8.88
N ASP A 54 4.72 -9.40 -8.49
CA ASP A 54 3.73 -10.06 -9.35
C ASP A 54 3.10 -9.08 -10.35
N PHE A 55 2.81 -7.85 -9.89
CA PHE A 55 2.02 -6.88 -10.67
C PHE A 55 2.55 -5.45 -10.59
N VAL A 56 2.30 -4.65 -11.63
CA VAL A 56 2.51 -3.20 -11.62
C VAL A 56 1.16 -2.51 -11.72
N LEU A 57 0.74 -1.83 -10.64
CA LEU A 57 -0.60 -1.25 -10.56
C LEU A 57 -0.64 0.17 -11.11
N GLY A 58 -1.60 0.40 -11.99
CA GLY A 58 -1.89 1.72 -12.54
C GLY A 58 -2.85 2.56 -11.71
N CYS A 59 -3.42 3.59 -12.36
CA CYS A 59 -4.53 4.34 -11.78
C CYS A 59 -5.85 3.54 -11.75
N ASP A 60 -5.89 2.45 -12.52
CA ASP A 60 -7.05 1.59 -12.67
C ASP A 60 -6.64 0.13 -12.63
N VAL A 61 -7.61 -0.73 -12.31
CA VAL A 61 -7.42 -2.18 -12.23
C VAL A 61 -8.32 -2.81 -13.29
N PRO A 62 -7.79 -3.09 -14.50
CA PRO A 62 -8.58 -3.73 -15.55
C PRO A 62 -8.99 -5.15 -15.11
N GLY A 63 -10.09 -5.66 -15.69
CA GLY A 63 -10.64 -6.98 -15.34
C GLY A 63 -9.60 -8.10 -15.33
N VAL A 64 -8.77 -8.18 -16.38
CA VAL A 64 -7.69 -9.17 -16.49
C VAL A 64 -6.71 -9.07 -15.31
N LEU A 65 -6.33 -7.86 -14.90
CA LEU A 65 -5.44 -7.70 -13.74
C LEU A 65 -6.12 -8.13 -12.44
N ALA A 66 -7.41 -7.85 -12.28
CA ALA A 66 -8.18 -8.29 -11.13
C ALA A 66 -8.31 -9.82 -11.07
N GLU A 67 -8.53 -10.47 -12.21
CA GLU A 67 -8.59 -11.93 -12.34
C GLU A 67 -7.26 -12.58 -11.93
N GLU A 68 -6.14 -12.09 -12.46
CA GLU A 68 -4.81 -12.59 -12.10
C GLU A 68 -4.46 -12.34 -10.62
N MET A 69 -4.79 -11.16 -10.09
CA MET A 69 -4.63 -10.85 -8.67
C MET A 69 -5.48 -11.77 -7.79
N ALA A 70 -6.73 -12.04 -8.17
CA ALA A 70 -7.61 -12.95 -7.44
C ALA A 70 -7.07 -14.38 -7.48
N ALA A 71 -6.61 -14.86 -8.64
CA ALA A 71 -5.99 -16.17 -8.79
C ALA A 71 -4.77 -16.32 -7.87
N LYS A 72 -3.90 -15.30 -7.82
CA LYS A 72 -2.75 -15.27 -6.89
C LYS A 72 -3.17 -15.31 -5.43
N LEU A 73 -4.15 -14.51 -5.03
CA LEU A 73 -4.68 -14.53 -3.66
C LEU A 73 -5.33 -15.88 -3.30
N ILE A 74 -5.93 -16.58 -4.25
CA ILE A 74 -6.54 -17.90 -4.05
C ILE A 74 -5.47 -18.99 -3.88
N ILE A 75 -4.46 -18.98 -4.75
CA ILE A 75 -3.45 -20.04 -4.83
C ILE A 75 -2.35 -19.82 -3.80
N ASP A 76 -1.75 -18.64 -3.81
CA ASP A 76 -0.56 -18.31 -3.02
C ASP A 76 -0.94 -17.69 -1.66
N GLY A 77 -2.15 -17.14 -1.54
CA GLY A 77 -2.61 -16.46 -0.33
C GLY A 77 -2.13 -15.01 -0.20
N TYR A 78 -1.29 -14.54 -1.13
CA TYR A 78 -0.78 -13.18 -1.21
C TYR A 78 -0.45 -12.82 -2.66
N CYS A 79 -0.20 -11.53 -2.91
CA CYS A 79 0.43 -11.05 -4.12
C CYS A 79 1.19 -9.76 -3.83
N VAL A 80 2.30 -9.53 -4.52
CA VAL A 80 3.14 -8.33 -4.39
C VAL A 80 2.91 -7.43 -5.59
N SER A 81 2.62 -6.17 -5.31
CA SER A 81 2.26 -5.18 -6.34
C SER A 81 3.12 -3.94 -6.20
N HIS A 82 3.73 -3.52 -7.31
CA HIS A 82 4.47 -2.28 -7.39
C HIS A 82 3.53 -1.14 -7.80
N ILE A 83 3.41 -0.13 -6.94
CA ILE A 83 2.54 1.02 -7.16
C ILE A 83 3.39 2.24 -7.48
N LEU A 84 3.18 2.83 -8.66
CA LEU A 84 3.88 4.03 -9.06
C LEU A 84 3.25 5.28 -8.45
N VAL A 85 3.91 5.83 -7.44
CA VAL A 85 3.56 7.10 -6.78
C VAL A 85 4.60 8.15 -7.15
N PRO A 86 4.20 9.33 -7.66
CA PRO A 86 5.15 10.41 -7.94
C PRO A 86 5.93 10.81 -6.69
N GLU A 87 7.25 11.03 -6.81
CA GLU A 87 8.15 11.34 -5.69
C GLU A 87 7.65 12.52 -4.84
N ARG A 88 7.17 13.59 -5.49
CA ARG A 88 6.60 14.77 -4.80
C ARG A 88 5.40 14.42 -3.91
N ASN A 89 4.57 13.47 -4.35
CA ASN A 89 3.38 13.05 -3.61
C ASN A 89 3.81 12.19 -2.42
N LEU A 90 4.85 11.37 -2.60
CA LEU A 90 5.42 10.59 -1.52
C LEU A 90 6.04 11.47 -0.42
N ALA A 91 6.90 12.42 -0.80
CA ALA A 91 7.49 13.37 0.15
C ALA A 91 6.42 14.13 0.95
N GLN A 92 5.34 14.53 0.28
CA GLN A 92 4.20 15.18 0.93
C GLN A 92 3.46 14.25 1.90
N MET A 93 3.25 12.99 1.54
CA MET A 93 2.62 12.01 2.45
C MET A 93 3.47 11.78 3.69
N ILE A 94 4.80 11.68 3.55
CA ILE A 94 5.73 11.48 4.67
C ILE A 94 5.77 12.70 5.59
N ALA A 95 5.86 13.90 5.02
CA ALA A 95 5.91 15.15 5.79
C ALA A 95 4.66 15.29 6.66
N VAL A 96 3.47 15.15 6.06
CA VAL A 96 2.21 15.29 6.80
C VAL A 96 2.00 14.14 7.78
N ALA A 97 2.40 12.92 7.42
CA ALA A 97 2.36 11.81 8.37
C ALA A 97 3.17 12.14 9.63
N SER A 98 4.34 12.74 9.48
CA SER A 98 5.25 13.04 10.59
C SER A 98 4.82 14.24 11.44
N GLU A 99 4.17 15.24 10.83
CA GLU A 99 3.86 16.52 11.49
C GLU A 99 2.43 16.62 12.04
N GLU A 100 1.44 15.99 11.37
CA GLU A 100 0.02 16.22 11.66
C GLU A 100 -0.69 15.00 12.26
N LEU A 101 -0.10 13.80 12.18
CA LEU A 101 -0.75 12.58 12.70
C LEU A 101 -0.41 12.34 14.17
N GLU A 102 -1.45 12.09 14.96
CA GLU A 102 -1.31 11.66 16.35
C GLU A 102 -1.03 10.16 16.40
N PHE A 103 0.25 9.80 16.36
CA PHE A 103 0.66 8.40 16.51
C PHE A 103 0.48 7.91 17.95
N LYS A 104 0.04 6.64 18.08
CA LYS A 104 -0.12 5.93 19.34
C LYS A 104 0.43 4.52 19.20
N ARG A 105 0.88 3.96 20.33
CA ARG A 105 1.23 2.54 20.40
C ARG A 105 -0.06 1.73 20.56
N ALA A 106 -0.19 0.66 19.79
CA ALA A 106 -1.32 -0.25 19.97
C ALA A 106 -1.21 -0.95 21.34
N PRO A 107 -2.34 -1.33 21.97
CA PRO A 107 -2.29 -2.20 23.15
C PRO A 107 -1.51 -3.48 22.85
N ALA A 108 -0.64 -3.91 23.78
CA ALA A 108 0.27 -5.03 23.58
C ALA A 108 -0.44 -6.33 23.16
N ASP A 109 -1.65 -6.57 23.69
CA ASP A 109 -2.46 -7.74 23.34
C ASP A 109 -2.96 -7.72 21.87
N PHE A 110 -2.98 -6.56 21.22
CA PHE A 110 -3.47 -6.36 19.85
C PHE A 110 -2.34 -6.39 18.83
N GLU A 111 -1.11 -6.00 19.21
CA GLU A 111 0.04 -5.87 18.31
C GLU A 111 0.28 -7.13 17.44
N PRO A 112 0.34 -8.36 17.99
CA PRO A 112 0.65 -9.56 17.19
C PRO A 112 -0.38 -9.84 16.08
N CYS A 113 -1.64 -9.47 16.33
CA CYS A 113 -2.75 -9.72 15.41
C CYS A 113 -2.93 -8.57 14.39
N TYR A 114 -2.45 -7.37 14.71
CA TYR A 114 -2.65 -6.18 13.89
C TYR A 114 -1.39 -5.78 13.11
N LEU A 115 -0.24 -5.78 13.77
CA LEU A 115 1.04 -5.31 13.25
C LEU A 115 2.00 -6.45 12.92
N GLY A 116 1.80 -7.62 13.53
CA GLY A 116 2.68 -8.77 13.41
C GLY A 116 3.50 -8.97 14.68
N ARG A 117 4.33 -10.02 14.69
CA ARG A 117 5.20 -10.33 15.82
C ARG A 117 6.36 -9.34 15.86
N GLU A 118 6.78 -8.96 17.07
CA GLU A 118 7.97 -8.11 17.28
C GLU A 118 7.90 -6.75 16.57
N SER A 119 6.68 -6.23 16.36
CA SER A 119 6.51 -4.90 15.77
C SER A 119 7.09 -3.82 16.68
N ARG A 120 7.90 -2.94 16.10
CA ARG A 120 8.44 -1.73 16.73
C ARG A 120 7.92 -0.49 16.01
N GLU A 121 6.60 -0.38 15.94
CA GLU A 121 5.94 0.68 15.21
C GLU A 121 4.87 1.38 16.05
N LYS A 122 4.71 2.66 15.76
CA LYS A 122 3.57 3.47 16.19
C LYS A 122 2.55 3.57 15.06
N THR A 123 1.29 3.75 15.43
CA THR A 123 0.16 3.71 14.50
C THR A 123 -0.70 4.96 14.59
N ALA A 124 -1.24 5.40 13.47
CA ALA A 124 -2.27 6.43 13.42
C ALA A 124 -3.42 5.94 12.54
N ILE A 125 -4.66 6.11 13.01
CA ILE A 125 -5.85 5.82 12.22
C ILE A 125 -6.26 7.09 11.51
N LEU A 126 -6.48 6.99 10.21
CA LEU A 126 -6.94 8.10 9.39
C LEU A 126 -8.44 8.00 9.22
N ASP A 127 -9.16 8.91 9.86
CA ASP A 127 -10.57 9.10 9.61
C ASP A 127 -10.78 10.27 8.64
N PHE A 128 -11.11 9.95 7.39
CA PHE A 128 -11.28 10.92 6.31
C PHE A 128 -12.38 11.96 6.61
N GLU A 129 -13.28 11.67 7.54
CA GLU A 129 -14.36 12.57 7.95
C GLU A 129 -13.90 13.62 8.99
N ASP A 130 -12.85 13.32 9.76
CA ASP A 130 -12.37 14.15 10.88
C ASP A 130 -11.24 15.13 10.51
N PHE A 131 -10.81 15.16 9.24
CA PHE A 131 -9.68 15.98 8.83
C PHE A 131 -10.01 17.48 8.76
N SER A 132 -9.13 18.29 9.34
CA SER A 132 -9.14 19.75 9.23
C SER A 132 -8.71 20.22 7.84
N ALA A 133 -8.99 21.49 7.53
CA ALA A 133 -8.61 22.10 6.25
C ALA A 133 -7.08 22.14 5.99
N SER A 134 -6.24 22.09 7.03
CA SER A 134 -4.77 22.06 6.87
C SER A 134 -4.28 20.76 6.24
N MET A 135 -5.03 19.66 6.35
CA MET A 135 -4.66 18.35 5.82
C MET A 135 -5.13 18.11 4.38
N VAL A 136 -5.80 19.07 3.74
CA VAL A 136 -6.29 18.97 2.35
C VAL A 136 -5.22 18.53 1.34
N PRO A 137 -3.97 19.04 1.37
CA PRO A 137 -2.95 18.58 0.43
C PRO A 137 -2.55 17.10 0.64
N PHE A 138 -2.55 16.63 1.89
CA PHE A 138 -2.32 15.22 2.25
C PHE A 138 -3.49 14.34 1.82
N LEU A 139 -4.72 14.79 2.02
CA LEU A 139 -5.93 14.14 1.53
C LEU A 139 -5.90 13.96 0.01
N GLY A 140 -5.30 14.91 -0.73
CA GLY A 140 -5.11 14.76 -2.18
C GLY A 140 -4.23 13.55 -2.53
N SER A 141 -3.03 13.47 -1.95
CA SER A 141 -2.06 12.41 -2.26
C SER A 141 -2.46 11.06 -1.67
N LEU A 142 -2.77 11.00 -0.37
CA LEU A 142 -3.15 9.75 0.30
C LEU A 142 -4.59 9.33 -0.01
N GLY A 143 -5.52 10.28 -0.15
CA GLY A 143 -6.88 9.97 -0.60
C GLY A 143 -6.89 9.39 -2.01
N SER A 144 -5.94 9.77 -2.89
CA SER A 144 -5.79 9.09 -4.18
C SER A 144 -5.40 7.61 -4.03
N GLN A 145 -4.60 7.26 -3.01
CA GLN A 145 -4.28 5.87 -2.68
C GLN A 145 -5.48 5.16 -2.06
N ASP A 146 -6.22 5.83 -1.19
CA ASP A 146 -7.42 5.28 -0.57
C ASP A 146 -8.51 4.93 -1.61
N VAL A 147 -8.74 5.83 -2.56
CA VAL A 147 -9.61 5.59 -3.72
C VAL A 147 -9.11 4.41 -4.53
N ARG A 148 -7.80 4.28 -4.74
CA ARG A 148 -7.21 3.13 -5.44
C ARG A 148 -7.47 1.81 -4.69
N PHE A 149 -7.33 1.78 -3.36
CA PHE A 149 -7.67 0.58 -2.57
C PHE A 149 -9.16 0.24 -2.65
N THR A 150 -10.03 1.23 -2.71
CA THR A 150 -11.46 1.01 -2.97
C THR A 150 -11.68 0.38 -4.34
N LYS A 151 -10.98 0.85 -5.38
CA LYS A 151 -11.07 0.25 -6.72
C LYS A 151 -10.58 -1.21 -6.73
N ILE A 152 -9.45 -1.50 -6.07
CA ILE A 152 -8.92 -2.85 -5.91
C ILE A 152 -9.96 -3.74 -5.22
N GLN A 153 -10.53 -3.28 -4.10
CA GLN A 153 -11.59 -4.02 -3.40
C GLN A 153 -12.78 -4.31 -4.33
N ASN A 154 -13.27 -3.31 -5.06
CA ASN A 154 -14.43 -3.47 -5.93
C ASN A 154 -14.16 -4.42 -7.09
N ALA A 155 -12.95 -4.40 -7.65
CA ALA A 155 -12.54 -5.30 -8.71
C ALA A 155 -12.37 -6.75 -8.21
N LEU A 156 -11.81 -6.94 -7.02
CA LEU A 156 -11.57 -8.27 -6.44
C LEU A 156 -12.82 -8.89 -5.78
N ALA A 157 -13.75 -8.08 -5.26
CA ALA A 157 -14.91 -8.55 -4.50
C ALA A 157 -15.73 -9.65 -5.20
N PRO A 158 -16.12 -9.54 -6.49
CA PRO A 158 -16.85 -10.62 -7.15
C PRO A 158 -16.00 -11.89 -7.31
N LEU A 159 -14.74 -11.74 -7.67
CA LEU A 159 -13.81 -12.85 -7.95
C LEU A 159 -13.47 -13.65 -6.68
N LEU A 160 -13.24 -12.97 -5.55
CA LEU A 160 -12.97 -13.62 -4.27
C LEU A 160 -14.22 -14.24 -3.64
N LYS A 161 -15.41 -13.74 -3.97
CA LYS A 161 -16.67 -14.38 -3.59
C LYS A 161 -16.83 -15.70 -4.33
N GLU A 162 -16.51 -15.75 -5.61
CA GLU A 162 -16.57 -16.98 -6.40
C GLU A 162 -15.48 -17.97 -6.00
N GLY A 163 -14.22 -17.52 -5.91
CA GLY A 163 -13.07 -18.39 -5.66
C GLY A 163 -12.91 -18.86 -4.22
N LEU A 164 -13.25 -18.03 -3.22
CA LEU A 164 -13.03 -18.32 -1.79
C LEU A 164 -14.32 -18.27 -0.95
N GLY A 165 -15.48 -18.02 -1.57
CA GLY A 165 -16.72 -17.79 -0.82
C GLY A 165 -16.68 -16.52 0.05
N MET A 166 -15.69 -15.65 -0.14
CA MET A 166 -15.49 -14.47 0.71
C MET A 166 -16.26 -13.27 0.16
N ARG A 167 -17.19 -12.73 0.95
CA ARG A 167 -17.89 -11.50 0.61
C ARG A 167 -17.14 -10.29 1.17
N LEU A 168 -16.56 -9.48 0.29
CA LEU A 168 -16.02 -8.17 0.65
C LEU A 168 -17.13 -7.11 0.56
N THR A 169 -17.47 -6.48 1.68
CA THR A 169 -18.57 -5.49 1.74
C THR A 169 -18.13 -4.09 2.12
N ALA A 170 -16.98 -3.96 2.80
CA ALA A 170 -16.48 -2.69 3.31
C ALA A 170 -14.97 -2.77 3.57
N ARG A 171 -14.34 -1.60 3.64
CA ARG A 171 -12.97 -1.42 4.15
C ARG A 171 -13.00 -0.85 5.57
N THR A 172 -11.89 -0.99 6.25
CA THR A 172 -11.59 -0.25 7.48
C THR A 172 -10.96 1.08 7.10
N ASN A 173 -10.95 2.03 8.04
CA ASN A 173 -10.13 3.23 7.94
C ASN A 173 -8.66 2.86 7.69
N LEU A 174 -7.94 3.74 7.02
CA LEU A 174 -6.51 3.53 6.78
C LEU A 174 -5.76 3.62 8.10
N MET A 175 -4.82 2.72 8.29
CA MET A 175 -3.84 2.78 9.38
C MET A 175 -2.48 3.11 8.78
N VAL A 176 -1.89 4.21 9.24
CA VAL A 176 -0.50 4.55 8.98
C VAL A 176 0.35 3.88 10.07
N ARG A 177 1.41 3.21 9.64
CA ARG A 177 2.44 2.63 10.52
C ARG A 177 3.73 3.39 10.29
N GLN A 178 4.43 3.69 11.38
CA GLN A 178 5.76 4.27 11.35
C GLN A 178 6.64 3.52 12.35
N SER A 179 7.79 3.02 11.92
CA SER A 179 8.77 2.44 12.82
C SER A 179 9.33 3.50 13.76
N PHE A 180 9.65 3.12 14.99
CA PHE A 180 10.46 3.98 15.86
C PHE A 180 11.86 4.12 15.28
N ALA A 181 12.43 5.33 15.36
CA ALA A 181 13.79 5.62 14.94
C ALA A 181 14.82 4.96 15.88
N ASP A 182 14.53 4.93 17.18
CA ASP A 182 15.39 4.35 18.20
C ASP A 182 14.61 3.97 19.47
N GLU A 183 15.33 3.39 20.45
CA GLU A 183 14.77 3.01 21.76
C GLU A 183 14.30 4.21 22.60
N GLN A 184 14.91 5.39 22.40
CA GLN A 184 14.54 6.60 23.13
C GLN A 184 13.18 7.13 22.65
N GLU A 185 12.96 7.14 21.34
CA GLU A 185 11.65 7.45 20.77
C GLU A 185 10.63 6.40 21.20
N GLU A 186 10.94 5.10 21.13
CA GLU A 186 10.03 4.06 21.58
C GLU A 186 9.61 4.25 23.06
N ALA A 187 10.54 4.63 23.93
CA ALA A 187 10.26 4.91 25.33
C ALA A 187 9.32 6.12 25.56
N ALA A 188 9.26 7.06 24.60
CA ALA A 188 8.34 8.19 24.63
C ALA A 188 6.89 7.79 24.28
N TYR A 189 6.68 6.60 23.73
CA TYR A 189 5.36 6.01 23.44
C TYR A 189 5.11 4.81 24.36
N PRO A 190 4.76 5.05 25.64
CA PRO A 190 4.50 3.96 26.57
C PRO A 190 3.40 3.05 26.01
N ALA A 191 3.53 1.75 26.25
CA ALA A 191 2.49 0.79 25.93
C ALA A 191 1.16 1.32 26.47
N ALA A 192 0.13 1.34 25.61
CA ALA A 192 -1.18 1.79 26.01
C ALA A 192 -1.62 1.00 27.26
N ALA A 193 -2.36 1.66 28.15
CA ALA A 193 -3.03 0.98 29.24
C ALA A 193 -3.80 -0.24 28.70
N SER A 194 -4.00 -1.26 29.54
CA SER A 194 -4.77 -2.44 29.14
C SER A 194 -6.05 -2.01 28.43
N ALA A 195 -6.28 -2.51 27.21
CA ALA A 195 -7.44 -2.13 26.43
C ALA A 195 -8.72 -2.31 27.26
N SER A 196 -9.64 -1.36 27.18
CA SER A 196 -10.97 -1.49 27.75
C SER A 196 -11.73 -2.65 27.13
N ASP A 197 -12.76 -3.16 27.82
CA ASP A 197 -13.56 -4.27 27.28
C ASP A 197 -14.27 -3.89 25.97
N ALA A 198 -14.67 -2.62 25.82
CA ALA A 198 -15.23 -2.09 24.58
C ALA A 198 -14.21 -2.12 23.42
N GLU A 199 -12.96 -1.73 23.68
CA GLU A 199 -11.89 -1.80 22.69
C GLU A 199 -11.58 -3.25 22.30
N ARG A 200 -11.55 -4.17 23.27
CA ARG A 200 -11.36 -5.61 23.01
C ARG A 200 -12.48 -6.18 22.15
N GLU A 201 -13.74 -5.84 22.45
CA GLU A 201 -14.88 -6.31 21.67
C GLU A 201 -14.83 -5.78 20.22
N SER A 202 -14.54 -4.48 20.05
CA SER A 202 -14.37 -3.85 18.74
C SER A 202 -13.24 -4.52 17.95
N PHE A 203 -12.10 -4.75 18.61
CA PHE A 203 -10.96 -5.44 18.03
C PHE A 203 -11.30 -6.88 17.60
N MET A 204 -11.97 -7.64 18.47
CA MET A 204 -12.39 -9.01 18.16
C MET A 204 -13.40 -9.04 17.00
N SER A 205 -14.31 -8.07 16.93
CA SER A 205 -15.23 -7.91 15.81
C SER A 205 -14.46 -7.69 14.51
N LEU A 206 -13.45 -6.79 14.52
CA LEU A 206 -12.57 -6.50 13.40
C LEU A 206 -11.80 -7.75 12.93
N VAL A 207 -11.15 -8.47 13.85
CA VAL A 207 -10.38 -9.68 13.54
C VAL A 207 -11.28 -10.76 12.94
N LYS A 208 -12.50 -10.94 13.46
CA LYS A 208 -13.47 -11.93 12.95
C LYS A 208 -14.00 -11.60 11.56
N ARG A 209 -14.10 -10.32 11.18
CA ARG A 209 -14.64 -9.88 9.87
C ARG A 209 -13.57 -9.64 8.81
N ARG A 210 -12.31 -9.40 9.18
CA ARG A 210 -11.20 -9.18 8.23
C ARG A 210 -11.03 -10.41 7.34
N ARG A 211 -10.89 -10.19 6.02
CA ARG A 211 -10.72 -11.27 5.01
C ARG A 211 -9.50 -11.04 4.14
N VAL A 212 -9.31 -9.81 3.68
CA VAL A 212 -8.17 -9.38 2.86
C VAL A 212 -7.48 -8.21 3.55
N CYS A 213 -6.16 -8.14 3.41
CA CYS A 213 -5.35 -7.03 3.89
C CYS A 213 -4.51 -6.48 2.75
N ILE A 214 -4.43 -5.15 2.66
CA ILE A 214 -3.50 -4.47 1.78
C ILE A 214 -2.49 -3.76 2.68
N MET A 215 -1.21 -4.02 2.45
CA MET A 215 -0.11 -3.28 3.06
C MET A 215 0.61 -2.52 1.96
N HIS A 216 0.71 -1.20 2.11
CA HIS A 216 1.35 -0.33 1.14
C HIS A 216 2.57 0.33 1.79
N PHE A 217 3.74 -0.07 1.33
CA PHE A 217 5.01 0.49 1.77
C PHE A 217 5.26 1.80 1.01
N LEU A 218 5.33 2.91 1.76
CA LEU A 218 5.54 4.23 1.16
C LEU A 218 7.03 4.56 1.00
N GLY A 219 7.95 3.86 1.68
CA GLY A 219 9.38 4.19 1.63
C GLY A 219 9.72 5.51 2.36
N PRO A 220 10.95 6.03 2.23
CA PRO A 220 12.04 5.57 1.36
C PRO A 220 12.81 4.37 1.90
N LEU A 221 12.61 4.03 3.18
CA LEU A 221 13.25 2.89 3.82
C LEU A 221 12.59 1.59 3.37
N THR A 222 13.41 0.58 3.12
CA THR A 222 12.95 -0.78 2.90
C THR A 222 12.66 -1.43 4.25
N GLY A 223 11.74 -2.39 4.24
CA GLY A 223 11.37 -3.15 5.42
C GLY A 223 11.22 -4.60 5.02
N LYS A 224 11.53 -5.50 5.94
CA LYS A 224 11.33 -6.93 5.75
C LYS A 224 9.95 -7.32 6.26
N LEU A 225 9.12 -7.89 5.40
CA LEU A 225 7.84 -8.50 5.79
C LEU A 225 7.93 -10.01 5.64
N THR A 226 7.72 -10.73 6.74
CA THR A 226 7.67 -12.19 6.72
C THR A 226 6.23 -12.66 6.87
N LEU A 227 5.70 -13.28 5.81
CA LEU A 227 4.40 -13.92 5.84
C LEU A 227 4.53 -15.32 6.43
N ASN A 228 3.60 -15.64 7.32
CA ASN A 228 3.45 -16.95 7.95
C ASN A 228 2.19 -17.62 7.37
N PRO A 229 2.29 -18.49 6.36
CA PRO A 229 1.13 -19.12 5.74
C PRO A 229 0.30 -19.88 6.77
N ARG A 230 -1.04 -19.73 6.70
CA ARG A 230 -1.95 -20.51 7.56
C ARG A 230 -2.09 -21.92 6.99
N GLY A 231 -1.38 -22.89 7.58
CA GLY A 231 -1.43 -24.30 7.15
C GLY A 231 -0.31 -25.13 7.79
N LYS A 232 -0.37 -26.46 7.64
CA LYS A 232 0.71 -27.34 8.11
C LYS A 232 1.89 -27.22 7.13
N SER A 233 3.03 -26.73 7.64
CA SER A 233 4.36 -26.69 7.01
C SER A 233 4.55 -25.78 5.78
N GLY A 234 4.03 -24.54 5.81
CA GLY A 234 4.51 -23.52 4.88
C GLY A 234 5.82 -22.92 5.38
N ASP A 235 6.85 -22.85 4.54
CA ASP A 235 8.04 -22.06 4.83
C ASP A 235 7.66 -20.58 4.97
N GLU A 236 8.42 -19.85 5.79
CA GLU A 236 8.28 -18.41 5.91
C GLU A 236 8.55 -17.75 4.56
N ILE A 237 7.68 -16.82 4.16
CA ILE A 237 7.81 -16.10 2.89
C ILE A 237 8.29 -14.70 3.19
N GLU A 238 9.46 -14.36 2.70
CA GLU A 238 10.07 -13.04 2.84
C GLU A 238 9.71 -12.14 1.67
N ILE A 239 9.27 -10.93 1.97
CA ILE A 239 8.99 -9.86 1.03
C ILE A 239 9.87 -8.67 1.43
N GLU A 240 10.65 -8.19 0.46
CA GLU A 240 11.53 -7.01 0.56
C GLU A 240 10.93 -5.79 -0.15
#